data_AF-A0A375JB04-F1
#
_entry.id   AF-A0A375JB04-F1
#
_cell.length_a   1.000
_cell.length_b   1.000
_cell.length_c   1.000
_cell.angle_alpha   90.00
_cell.angle_beta   90.00
_cell.angle_gamma   90.00
#
_symmetry.space_group_name_H-M   'P 1'
#
loop_
_entity.id
_entity.type
_entity.pdbx_description
1 polymer ?
#
loop_
_entity_poly.entity_id
_entity_poly.type
_entity_poly.pdbx_seq_one_letter_code
_entity_poly.pdbx_strand_id
1 'polypeptide(L)'
;MKVTVGAVKGYDAQKFIQACLEMKVTPHVAQNTSGRRSGVPDPIACSAGYAVSQQKRKLIEQGFGWIKTVGRMRQVMVRGLNKVDQMFVLSMAAYNLVRMRSLEQIRPQLQ
;
A
#
# COMPACT_ATOMS: atom_id res chain seq x y z
N MET A 1 9.88 -20.60 -1.12
CA MET A 1 9.50 -19.16 -1.10
C MET A 1 8.22 -19.03 -0.26
N LYS A 2 8.17 -18.15 0.75
CA LYS A 2 7.00 -17.98 1.62
C LYS A 2 6.08 -16.91 1.02
N VAL A 3 4.84 -17.26 0.70
CA VAL A 3 3.86 -16.32 0.13
C VAL A 3 3.35 -15.40 1.24
N THR A 4 3.25 -14.11 0.97
CA THR A 4 2.76 -13.11 1.93
C THR A 4 1.68 -12.23 1.28
N VAL A 5 0.76 -11.72 2.10
CA VAL A 5 -0.28 -10.79 1.64
C VAL A 5 -0.29 -9.55 2.52
N GLY A 6 -0.09 -8.39 1.90
CA GLY A 6 -0.22 -7.09 2.58
C GLY A 6 -1.66 -6.62 2.57
N ALA A 7 -2.16 -6.12 3.70
CA ALA A 7 -3.48 -5.48 3.74
C ALA A 7 -3.53 -4.31 4.73
N VAL A 8 -4.52 -3.44 4.54
CA VAL A 8 -4.74 -2.27 5.40
C VAL A 8 -5.41 -2.67 6.73
N LYS A 9 -5.43 -1.73 7.68
CA LYS A 9 -5.95 -1.91 9.05
C LYS A 9 -7.37 -2.49 9.13
N GLY A 10 -8.22 -2.21 8.14
CA GLY A 10 -9.59 -2.75 8.07
C GLY A 10 -9.68 -4.26 7.89
N TYR A 11 -8.60 -4.91 7.42
CA TYR A 11 -8.50 -6.35 7.25
C TYR A 11 -7.97 -7.07 8.49
N ASP A 12 -7.69 -6.34 9.57
CA ASP A 12 -7.31 -6.94 10.85
C ASP A 12 -8.54 -7.54 11.55
N ALA A 13 -9.05 -8.60 10.95
CA ALA A 13 -10.16 -9.41 11.44
C ALA A 13 -9.66 -10.85 11.60
N GLN A 14 -9.95 -11.47 12.75
CA GLN A 14 -9.51 -12.84 13.03
C GLN A 14 -9.85 -13.82 11.89
N LYS A 15 -11.06 -13.74 11.34
CA LYS A 15 -11.49 -14.60 10.21
C LYS A 15 -10.58 -14.43 8.97
N PHE A 16 -10.20 -13.20 8.64
CA PHE A 16 -9.33 -12.93 7.50
C PHE A 16 -7.91 -13.45 7.73
N ILE A 17 -7.36 -13.19 8.91
CA ILE A 17 -6.04 -13.66 9.31
C ILE A 17 -5.99 -15.19 9.31
N GLN A 18 -7.00 -15.83 9.88
CA GLN A 18 -7.11 -17.28 9.96
C GLN A 18 -7.19 -17.91 8.56
N ALA A 19 -8.01 -17.37 7.67
CA ALA A 19 -8.09 -17.83 6.28
C ALA A 19 -6.73 -17.73 5.56
N CYS A 20 -5.98 -16.64 5.79
CA CYS A 20 -4.63 -16.50 5.23
C CYS A 20 -3.70 -17.61 5.71
N LEU A 21 -3.71 -17.92 7.01
CA LEU A 21 -2.88 -18.97 7.62
C LEU A 21 -3.25 -20.36 7.10
N GLU A 22 -4.55 -20.65 6.95
CA GLU A 22 -5.06 -21.91 6.36
C GLU A 22 -4.59 -22.09 4.92
N MET A 23 -4.56 -21.00 4.14
CA MET A 23 -4.00 -20.98 2.79
C MET A 23 -2.46 -20.99 2.74
N LYS A 24 -1.77 -21.10 3.90
CA LYS A 24 -0.31 -21.02 4.02
C LYS A 24 0.28 -19.69 3.51
N VAL A 25 -0.50 -18.61 3.56
CA VAL A 25 -0.09 -17.24 3.23
C VAL A 25 0.17 -16.47 4.51
N THR A 26 1.31 -15.78 4.61
CA THR A 26 1.63 -14.96 5.79
C THR A 26 0.92 -13.60 5.71
N PRO A 27 0.00 -13.28 6.64
CA PRO A 27 -0.73 -12.02 6.63
C PRO A 27 0.13 -10.86 7.14
N HIS A 28 0.63 -10.02 6.24
CA HIS A 28 1.23 -8.72 6.54
C HIS A 28 0.15 -7.62 6.63
N VAL A 29 -0.87 -7.87 7.44
CA VAL A 29 -1.98 -6.93 7.66
C VAL A 29 -1.59 -5.89 8.70
N ALA A 30 -1.86 -4.61 8.44
CA ALA A 30 -1.60 -3.57 9.44
C ALA A 30 -2.43 -3.80 10.72
N GLN A 31 -1.76 -3.90 11.88
CA GLN A 31 -2.45 -4.15 13.15
C GLN A 31 -3.42 -3.02 13.54
N ASN A 32 -4.58 -3.41 14.06
CA ASN A 32 -5.56 -2.57 14.71
C ASN A 32 -5.56 -2.82 16.21
N THR A 33 -4.84 -1.97 16.93
CA THR A 33 -4.73 -2.01 18.39
C THR A 33 -5.56 -0.94 19.10
N SER A 34 -6.35 -0.16 18.36
CA SER A 34 -7.17 0.93 18.92
C SER A 34 -8.44 0.34 19.57
N GLY A 35 -8.42 0.15 20.89
CA GLY A 35 -9.58 -0.34 21.64
C GLY A 35 -9.88 -1.83 21.44
N ARG A 36 -8.95 -2.60 20.86
CA ARG A 36 -9.09 -4.05 20.64
C ARG A 36 -7.73 -4.72 20.48
N ARG A 37 -7.69 -6.05 20.64
CA ARG A 37 -6.54 -6.88 20.28
C ARG A 37 -6.52 -7.11 18.76
N SER A 38 -5.31 -7.05 18.19
CA SER A 38 -5.09 -7.39 16.78
C SER A 38 -5.29 -8.90 16.55
N GLY A 39 -5.80 -9.26 15.38
CA GLY A 39 -5.86 -10.66 14.93
C GLY A 39 -4.52 -11.16 14.39
N VAL A 40 -3.59 -10.27 14.03
CA VAL A 40 -2.25 -10.65 13.54
C VAL A 40 -1.42 -11.24 14.68
N PRO A 41 -0.90 -12.48 14.54
CA PRO A 41 -0.05 -13.09 15.55
C PRO A 41 1.27 -12.34 15.78
N ASP A 42 1.73 -12.29 17.03
CA ASP A 42 2.97 -11.60 17.42
C ASP A 42 4.21 -12.09 16.64
N PRO A 43 4.42 -13.39 16.39
CA PRO A 43 5.57 -13.85 15.60
C PRO A 43 5.59 -13.30 14.17
N ILE A 44 4.42 -12.99 13.59
CA ILE A 44 4.32 -12.36 12.28
C ILE A 44 4.60 -10.86 12.40
N ALA A 45 3.97 -10.19 13.35
CA ALA A 45 4.16 -8.76 13.58
C ALA A 45 5.61 -8.38 13.91
N CYS A 46 6.34 -9.26 14.61
CA CYS A 46 7.76 -9.08 14.94
C CYS A 46 8.73 -9.48 13.81
N SER A 47 8.23 -10.03 12.69
CA SER A 47 9.11 -10.47 11.61
C SER A 47 9.66 -9.29 10.79
N ALA A 48 10.90 -9.42 10.31
CA ALA A 48 11.52 -8.41 9.44
C ALA A 48 10.71 -8.18 8.15
N GLY A 49 10.14 -9.25 7.58
CA GLY A 49 9.30 -9.18 6.38
C GLY A 49 8.02 -8.36 6.61
N TYR A 50 7.41 -8.48 7.78
CA TYR A 50 6.26 -7.68 8.16
C TYR A 50 6.62 -6.19 8.24
N ALA A 51 7.73 -5.84 8.91
CA ALA A 51 8.18 -4.45 9.03
C ALA A 51 8.43 -3.80 7.65
N VAL A 52 9.11 -4.51 6.73
CA VAL A 52 9.33 -4.04 5.36
C VAL A 52 8.01 -3.85 4.62
N SER A 53 7.09 -4.80 4.74
CA SER A 53 5.77 -4.71 4.11
C SER A 53 4.97 -3.50 4.59
N GLN A 54 4.97 -3.24 5.90
CA GLN A 54 4.29 -2.07 6.47
C GLN A 54 4.91 -0.75 5.99
N GLN A 55 6.24 -0.70 5.83
CA GLN A 55 6.89 0.50 5.30
C GLN A 55 6.56 0.72 3.82
N LYS A 56 6.57 -0.35 3.00
CA LYS A 56 6.20 -0.28 1.58
C LYS A 56 4.74 0.11 1.38
N ARG A 57 3.83 -0.30 2.27
CA ARG A 57 2.40 0.08 2.25
C ARG A 57 2.20 1.60 2.23
N LYS A 58 3.05 2.38 2.91
CA LYS A 58 2.94 3.85 2.92
C LYS A 58 3.29 4.47 1.56
N LEU A 59 4.06 3.79 0.72
CA LEU A 59 4.46 4.31 -0.59
C LEU A 59 3.26 4.43 -1.54
N ILE A 60 2.33 3.47 -1.50
CA ILE A 60 1.12 3.57 -2.34
C ILE A 60 0.20 4.70 -1.87
N GLU A 61 0.13 4.94 -0.55
CA GLU A 61 -0.63 6.05 0.03
C GLU A 61 -0.10 7.42 -0.44
N GLN A 62 1.21 7.56 -0.65
CA GLN A 62 1.80 8.79 -1.18
C GLN A 62 1.30 9.08 -2.61
N GLY A 63 1.28 8.09 -3.49
CA GLY A 63 0.75 8.23 -4.85
C GLY A 63 -0.73 8.62 -4.83
N PHE A 64 -1.55 7.90 -4.05
CA PHE A 64 -2.97 8.23 -3.88
C PHE A 64 -3.21 9.62 -3.28
N GLY A 65 -2.39 10.05 -2.33
CA GLY A 65 -2.44 11.40 -1.78
C GLY A 65 -2.10 12.45 -2.85
N TRP A 66 -1.02 12.22 -3.60
CA TRP A 66 -0.57 13.14 -4.65
C TRP A 66 -1.60 13.29 -5.76
N ILE A 67 -2.17 12.21 -6.29
CA ILE A 67 -3.18 12.32 -7.36
C ILE A 67 -4.48 12.99 -6.90
N LYS A 68 -4.84 12.86 -5.62
CA LYS A 68 -6.03 13.52 -5.07
C LYS A 68 -5.82 15.03 -4.96
N THR A 69 -4.62 15.45 -4.55
CA THR A 69 -4.28 16.86 -4.32
C THR A 69 -3.83 17.57 -5.59
N VAL A 70 -2.88 16.99 -6.33
CA VAL A 70 -2.26 17.59 -7.53
C VAL A 70 -2.97 17.13 -8.80
N GLY A 71 -3.27 15.84 -8.92
CA GLY A 71 -3.97 15.26 -10.09
C GLY A 71 -5.49 15.55 -10.15
N ARG A 72 -6.02 16.31 -9.18
CA ARG A 72 -7.45 16.65 -9.05
C ARG A 72 -8.41 15.45 -9.00
N MET A 73 -7.92 14.25 -8.66
CA MET A 73 -8.75 13.04 -8.55
C MET A 73 -9.70 13.05 -7.35
N ARG A 74 -9.57 14.01 -6.41
CA ARG A 74 -10.55 14.20 -5.32
C ARG A 74 -11.90 14.69 -5.84
N GLN A 75 -11.91 15.49 -6.90
CA GLN A 75 -13.11 16.03 -7.55
C GLN A 75 -12.88 16.02 -9.06
N VAL A 76 -13.10 14.86 -9.67
CA VAL A 76 -12.86 14.66 -11.10
C VAL A 76 -13.87 15.47 -11.93
N MET A 77 -13.39 16.15 -12.98
CA MET A 77 -14.20 17.05 -13.81
C MET A 77 -14.80 16.37 -15.06
N VAL A 78 -14.56 15.07 -15.24
CA VAL A 78 -15.13 14.28 -16.35
C VAL A 78 -16.25 13.37 -15.85
N ARG A 79 -17.18 13.04 -16.74
CA ARG A 79 -18.29 12.10 -16.47
C ARG A 79 -18.07 10.79 -17.23
N GLY A 80 -18.36 9.67 -16.56
CA GLY A 80 -18.26 8.32 -17.10
C GLY A 80 -16.98 7.60 -16.69
N LEU A 81 -17.11 6.32 -16.31
CA LEU A 81 -16.02 5.51 -15.76
C LEU A 81 -14.80 5.43 -16.69
N ASN A 82 -15.02 5.26 -18.01
CA ASN A 82 -13.92 5.18 -18.98
C ASN A 82 -13.05 6.45 -18.99
N LYS A 83 -13.65 7.64 -18.87
CA LYS A 83 -12.90 8.91 -18.84
C LYS A 83 -12.17 9.09 -17.52
N VAL A 84 -12.80 8.69 -16.41
CA VAL A 84 -12.17 8.73 -15.08
C VAL A 84 -10.97 7.78 -15.02
N ASP A 85 -11.09 6.59 -15.60
CA ASP A 85 -10.02 5.59 -15.66
C ASP A 85 -8.81 6.12 -16.45
N GLN A 86 -9.03 6.69 -17.63
CA GLN A 86 -7.98 7.33 -18.41
C GLN A 86 -7.27 8.46 -17.63
N MET A 87 -8.04 9.34 -16.96
CA MET A 87 -7.46 10.40 -16.12
C MET A 87 -6.66 9.84 -14.95
N PHE A 88 -7.13 8.76 -14.32
CA PHE A 88 -6.44 8.11 -13.22
C PHE A 88 -5.09 7.53 -13.66
N VAL A 89 -5.08 6.76 -14.75
CA VAL A 89 -3.86 6.16 -15.32
C VAL A 89 -2.85 7.25 -15.71
N LEU A 90 -3.30 8.29 -16.40
CA LEU A 90 -2.44 9.43 -16.77
C LEU A 90 -1.84 10.12 -15.54
N SER A 91 -2.65 10.35 -14.50
CA SER A 91 -2.21 10.98 -13.26
C SER A 91 -1.19 10.13 -12.49
N MET A 92 -1.41 8.80 -12.46
CA MET A 92 -0.46 7.86 -11.84
C MET A 92 0.85 7.76 -12.63
N ALA A 93 0.79 7.80 -13.97
CA ALA A 93 2.00 7.87 -14.79
C ALA A 93 2.80 9.15 -14.50
N ALA A 94 2.13 10.31 -14.41
CA ALA A 94 2.77 11.56 -14.03
C ALA A 94 3.40 11.50 -12.62
N TYR A 95 2.71 10.90 -11.64
CA TYR A 95 3.27 10.67 -10.31
C TYR A 95 4.55 9.81 -10.38
N ASN A 96 4.56 8.75 -11.19
CA ASN A 96 5.75 7.92 -11.36
C ASN A 96 6.94 8.73 -11.91
N LEU A 97 6.73 9.63 -12.88
CA LEU A 97 7.77 10.53 -13.40
C LEU A 97 8.34 11.45 -12.30
N VAL A 98 7.46 12.10 -11.53
CA VAL A 98 7.86 12.96 -10.40
C VAL A 98 8.66 12.16 -9.36
N ARG A 99 8.21 10.93 -9.06
CA ARG A 99 8.89 10.04 -8.12
C ARG A 99 10.27 9.61 -8.62
N MET A 100 10.42 9.31 -9.92
CA MET A 100 11.71 8.93 -10.51
C MET A 100 12.75 10.02 -10.34
N ARG A 101 12.38 11.30 -10.52
CA ARG A 101 13.29 12.43 -10.25
C ARG A 101 13.88 12.39 -8.84
N SER A 102 13.08 12.10 -7.81
CA SER A 102 13.58 11.99 -6.44
C SER A 102 14.42 10.74 -6.22
N LEU A 103 14.11 9.63 -6.90
CA LEU A 103 14.91 8.40 -6.83
C LEU A 103 16.29 8.57 -7.49
N GLU A 104 16.37 9.33 -8.58
CA GLU A 104 17.64 9.67 -9.24
C GLU A 104 18.56 10.47 -8.31
N GLN A 105 18.01 11.39 -7.52
CA GLN A 105 18.79 12.18 -6.53
C GLN A 105 19.35 11.32 -5.39
N ILE A 106 18.68 10.22 -5.05
CA ILE A 106 19.08 9.31 -3.98
C ILE A 106 20.08 8.26 -4.50
N ARG A 107 20.23 8.11 -5.82
CA ARG A 107 21.14 7.11 -6.41
C ARG A 107 22.56 7.39 -5.92
N PRO A 108 23.20 6.45 -5.19
CA PRO A 108 24.62 6.58 -4.89
C PRO A 108 25.36 6.68 -6.22
N GLN A 109 26.18 7.71 -6.38
CA GLN A 109 27.09 7.79 -7.51
C GLN A 109 27.96 6.53 -7.42
N LEU A 110 27.84 5.65 -8.42
CA LEU A 110 28.67 4.47 -8.53
C LEU A 110 30.13 4.96 -8.57
N GLN A 111 30.86 4.75 -7.47
CA GLN A 111 32.33 4.69 -7.45
C GLN A 111 32.76 3.28 -7.83
#